data_AF-A0A834GKE7-F1
#
_entry.id   AF-A0A834GKE7-F1
#
_cell.length_a   1.000
_cell.length_b   1.000
_cell.length_c   1.000
_cell.angle_alpha   90.00
_cell.angle_beta   90.00
_cell.angle_gamma   90.00
#
_symmetry.space_group_name_H-M   'P 1'
#
loop_
_entity.id
_entity.type
_entity.pdbx_description
1 polymer ?
#
loop_
_entity_poly.entity_id
_entity_poly.type
_entity_poly.pdbx_seq_one_letter_code
_entity_poly.pdbx_strand_id
1 'polypeptide(L)'
;MGSGSRHGRYGHEDQVGRGHVRGVCFKSIDFTDVKNPIIIDQYYCDVRGACKPTKTGVKISDVSYSGASGTSNSTIAINLNCSQAVPCTNIVLDTIELASSTRGKQVNSSCNNAYGRAVGVVIPKSCLLQQS
;
A
#
# COMPACT_ATOMS: atom_id res chain seq x y z
N MET A 1 22.26 -8.58 -53.58
CA MET A 1 22.81 -7.56 -52.66
C MET A 1 21.62 -6.91 -51.98
N GLY A 2 21.30 -7.36 -50.77
CA GLY A 2 20.16 -6.87 -50.00
C GLY A 2 20.57 -5.65 -49.20
N SER A 3 19.98 -4.49 -49.51
CA SER A 3 20.22 -3.24 -48.78
C SER A 3 19.33 -3.22 -47.54
N GLY A 4 19.99 -3.29 -46.39
CA GLY A 4 19.41 -3.48 -45.07
C GLY A 4 18.51 -2.35 -44.58
N SER A 5 17.52 -2.83 -43.83
CA SER A 5 16.51 -2.21 -42.99
C SER A 5 16.84 -0.85 -42.37
N ARG A 6 15.83 0.03 -42.40
CA ARG A 6 15.73 1.28 -41.63
C ARG A 6 16.03 1.01 -40.15
N HIS A 7 16.92 1.82 -39.57
CA HIS A 7 17.12 1.92 -38.13
C HIS A 7 15.85 2.49 -37.48
N GLY A 8 14.95 1.61 -37.05
CA GLY A 8 13.92 1.95 -36.08
C GLY A 8 14.52 1.84 -34.68
N ARG A 9 14.95 2.98 -34.11
CA ARG A 9 15.16 3.09 -32.67
C ARG A 9 13.78 2.96 -32.00
N TYR A 10 13.46 1.79 -31.48
CA TYR A 10 12.35 1.66 -30.54
C TYR A 10 12.78 2.28 -29.21
N GLY A 11 12.51 3.57 -29.06
CA GLY A 11 12.45 4.21 -27.76
C GLY A 11 11.24 3.68 -27.02
N HIS A 12 11.42 2.70 -26.13
CA HIS A 12 10.41 2.35 -25.13
C HIS A 12 10.56 3.29 -23.93
N GLU A 13 10.14 4.54 -24.10
CA GLU A 13 9.94 5.47 -22.98
C GLU A 13 8.45 5.74 -22.71
N ASP A 14 7.56 5.03 -23.40
CA ASP A 14 6.14 5.10 -23.15
C ASP A 14 5.64 3.80 -22.50
N GLN A 15 4.83 3.99 -21.45
CA GLN A 15 4.10 3.01 -20.64
C GLN A 15 4.68 2.69 -19.25
N VAL A 16 5.09 3.72 -18.50
CA VAL A 16 4.84 3.65 -17.04
C VAL A 16 3.36 3.88 -16.82
N GLY A 17 2.62 2.82 -16.48
CA GLY A 17 1.17 2.84 -16.32
C GLY A 17 0.70 3.93 -15.36
N ARG A 18 -0.03 4.93 -15.88
CA ARG A 18 -0.73 5.92 -15.06
C ARG A 18 -2.06 5.33 -14.61
N GLY A 19 -2.05 4.59 -13.49
CA GLY A 19 -3.24 4.04 -12.86
C GLY A 19 -3.80 4.98 -11.77
N HIS A 20 -5.11 4.93 -11.56
CA HIS A 20 -5.76 5.53 -10.38
C HIS A 20 -6.70 4.50 -9.76
N VAL A 21 -6.40 4.12 -8.51
CA VAL A 21 -7.28 3.31 -7.67
C VAL A 21 -7.99 4.25 -6.70
N ARG A 22 -9.33 4.23 -6.71
CA ARG A 22 -10.15 5.09 -5.84
C ARG A 22 -11.44 4.44 -5.38
N GLY A 23 -11.93 4.85 -4.22
CA GLY A 23 -13.25 4.46 -3.71
C GLY A 23 -13.31 2.98 -3.31
N VAL A 24 -12.20 2.43 -2.81
CA VAL A 24 -12.12 1.02 -2.42
C VAL A 24 -12.53 0.89 -0.96
N CYS A 25 -13.46 -0.02 -0.68
CA CYS A 25 -13.98 -0.24 0.67
C CYS A 25 -13.86 -1.71 1.07
N PHE A 26 -13.14 -1.94 2.16
CA PHE A 26 -12.99 -3.23 2.82
C PHE A 26 -13.75 -3.19 4.13
N LYS A 27 -14.66 -4.16 4.35
CA LYS A 27 -15.52 -4.21 5.54
C LYS A 27 -15.56 -5.59 6.16
N SER A 28 -15.61 -5.66 7.49
CA SER A 28 -15.87 -6.89 8.25
C SER A 28 -14.94 -8.03 7.85
N ILE A 29 -13.63 -7.82 8.05
CA ILE A 29 -12.58 -8.76 7.64
C ILE A 29 -11.91 -9.35 8.87
N ASP A 30 -11.84 -10.68 8.91
CA ASP A 30 -11.11 -11.43 9.94
C ASP A 30 -9.81 -12.02 9.38
N PHE A 31 -8.72 -11.81 10.10
CA PHE A 31 -7.38 -12.28 9.74
C PHE A 31 -6.87 -13.34 10.72
N THR A 32 -6.32 -14.43 10.19
CA THR A 32 -5.70 -15.48 11.01
C THR A 32 -4.27 -15.72 10.54
N ASP A 33 -3.31 -15.43 11.40
CA ASP A 33 -1.88 -15.64 11.16
C ASP A 33 -1.36 -14.99 9.85
N VAL A 34 -1.79 -13.76 9.57
CA VAL A 34 -1.45 -13.05 8.32
C VAL A 34 -0.24 -12.13 8.50
N LYS A 35 0.65 -12.08 7.52
CA LYS A 35 1.89 -11.28 7.63
C LYS A 35 1.65 -9.78 7.81
N ASN A 36 0.86 -9.18 6.94
CA ASN A 36 0.44 -7.77 7.02
C ASN A 36 -1.06 -7.71 6.68
N PRO A 37 -1.96 -7.87 7.65
CA PRO A 37 -3.41 -7.82 7.43
C PRO A 37 -3.88 -6.66 6.55
N ILE A 38 -3.31 -5.47 6.76
CA ILE A 38 -3.61 -4.27 5.97
C ILE A 38 -2.33 -3.83 5.27
N ILE A 39 -2.34 -3.83 3.94
CA ILE A 39 -1.18 -3.45 3.14
C ILE A 39 -1.56 -2.58 1.93
N ILE A 40 -0.80 -1.50 1.75
CA ILE A 40 -0.67 -0.76 0.49
C ILE A 40 0.83 -0.63 0.25
N ASP A 41 1.36 -1.19 -0.83
CA ASP A 41 2.78 -1.07 -1.16
C ASP A 41 2.94 -0.61 -2.61
N GLN A 42 3.19 0.69 -2.79
CA GLN A 42 3.45 1.28 -4.11
C GLN A 42 4.85 0.94 -4.64
N TYR A 43 5.70 0.30 -3.84
CA TYR A 43 7.03 -0.16 -4.23
C TYR A 43 7.05 -1.66 -4.57
N TYR A 44 5.88 -2.30 -4.61
CA TYR A 44 5.77 -3.69 -5.00
C TYR A 44 6.33 -3.90 -6.41
N CYS A 45 7.19 -4.89 -6.55
CA CYS A 45 7.82 -5.27 -7.80
C CYS A 45 7.93 -6.78 -7.87
N ASP A 46 7.31 -7.37 -8.90
CA ASP A 46 7.26 -8.83 -9.10
C ASP A 46 8.65 -9.45 -9.24
N VAL A 47 9.60 -8.70 -9.81
CA VAL A 47 10.99 -9.13 -9.99
C VAL A 47 11.91 -8.24 -9.16
N ARG A 48 12.46 -8.80 -8.08
CA ARG A 48 13.40 -8.09 -7.20
C ARG A 48 14.53 -7.46 -8.02
N GLY A 49 14.69 -6.14 -7.91
CA GLY A 49 15.75 -5.38 -8.57
C GLY A 49 15.46 -4.96 -10.02
N ALA A 50 14.34 -5.39 -10.62
CA ALA A 50 13.98 -4.99 -11.98
C ALA A 50 13.27 -3.63 -12.03
N CYS A 51 12.50 -3.30 -10.99
CA CYS A 51 11.83 -2.00 -10.92
C CYS A 51 12.79 -0.97 -10.32
N LYS A 52 13.22 -0.02 -11.16
CA LYS A 52 13.80 1.21 -10.64
C LYS A 52 12.69 2.00 -9.93
N PRO A 53 12.94 2.60 -8.76
CA PRO A 53 11.99 3.52 -8.14
C PRO A 53 11.65 4.63 -9.15
N THR A 54 10.44 4.63 -9.68
CA THR A 54 9.99 5.66 -10.63
C THR A 54 9.43 6.84 -9.84
N LYS A 55 9.56 8.06 -10.37
CA LYS A 55 8.91 9.26 -9.82
C LYS A 55 7.38 9.28 -10.05
N THR A 56 6.81 8.18 -10.54
CA THR A 56 5.42 8.07 -10.97
C THR A 56 4.87 6.77 -10.41
N GLY A 57 3.93 6.87 -9.47
CA GLY A 57 3.20 5.76 -8.89
C GLY A 57 1.72 5.78 -9.28
N VAL A 58 1.02 4.66 -9.07
CA VAL A 58 -0.44 4.59 -9.17
C VAL A 58 -1.04 5.52 -8.13
N LYS A 59 -1.91 6.45 -8.54
CA LYS A 59 -2.62 7.30 -7.57
C LYS A 59 -3.57 6.43 -6.76
N ILE A 60 -3.50 6.51 -5.44
CA ILE A 60 -4.41 5.80 -4.53
C ILE A 60 -5.12 6.83 -3.66
N SER A 61 -6.44 6.87 -3.74
CA SER A 61 -7.25 7.75 -2.91
C SER A 61 -8.51 7.08 -2.41
N ASP A 62 -9.10 7.60 -1.33
CA ASP A 62 -10.45 7.23 -0.89
C ASP A 62 -10.57 5.71 -0.62
N VAL A 63 -9.61 5.16 0.13
CA VAL A 63 -9.58 3.75 0.53
C VAL A 63 -9.97 3.65 2.00
N SER A 64 -10.93 2.79 2.32
CA SER A 64 -11.37 2.58 3.70
C SER A 64 -11.28 1.11 4.11
N TYR A 65 -10.74 0.87 5.30
CA TYR A 65 -10.82 -0.41 6.00
C TYR A 65 -11.71 -0.19 7.23
N SER A 66 -12.80 -0.95 7.36
CA SER A 66 -13.75 -0.81 8.47
C SER A 66 -14.09 -2.16 9.10
N GLY A 67 -14.00 -2.27 10.42
CA GLY A 67 -14.33 -3.50 11.14
C GLY A 67 -13.40 -4.65 10.80
N ALA A 68 -12.10 -4.42 10.89
CA ALA A 68 -11.09 -5.45 10.61
C ALA A 68 -10.50 -5.99 11.92
N SER A 69 -10.50 -7.30 12.11
CA SER A 69 -10.04 -7.96 13.33
C SER A 69 -9.11 -9.13 13.05
N GLY A 70 -8.33 -9.55 14.05
CA GLY A 70 -7.61 -10.82 14.02
C GLY A 70 -6.13 -10.72 14.35
N THR A 71 -5.31 -11.57 13.72
CA THR A 71 -3.92 -11.81 14.15
C THR A 71 -2.91 -11.69 13.01
N SER A 72 -1.73 -11.15 13.36
CA SER A 72 -0.57 -11.06 12.48
C SER A 72 0.64 -11.83 13.01
N ASN A 73 1.32 -12.54 12.10
CA ASN A 73 2.58 -13.24 12.40
C ASN A 73 3.84 -12.39 12.13
N SER A 74 3.67 -11.10 11.81
CA SER A 74 4.78 -10.15 11.71
C SER A 74 4.62 -9.01 12.70
N THR A 75 5.71 -8.28 12.97
CA THR A 75 5.68 -7.10 13.85
C THR A 75 4.89 -5.94 13.25
N ILE A 76 4.72 -5.88 11.93
CA ILE A 76 4.01 -4.80 11.24
C ILE A 76 2.68 -5.34 10.75
N ALA A 77 1.56 -5.06 11.43
CA ALA A 77 0.26 -5.53 10.98
C ALA A 77 -0.35 -4.62 9.89
N ILE A 78 -0.08 -3.32 9.99
CA ILE A 78 -0.55 -2.30 9.03
C ILE A 78 0.67 -1.72 8.32
N ASN A 79 0.78 -1.91 7.01
CA ASN A 79 1.88 -1.38 6.20
C ASN A 79 1.34 -0.55 5.03
N LEU A 80 1.40 0.77 5.15
CA LEU A 80 0.95 1.73 4.13
C LEU A 80 2.16 2.45 3.55
N ASN A 81 2.83 1.81 2.60
CA ASN A 81 4.07 2.26 1.99
C ASN A 81 3.80 2.95 0.64
N CYS A 82 3.53 4.26 0.69
CA CYS A 82 3.25 5.07 -0.48
C CYS A 82 4.46 5.93 -0.87
N SER A 83 4.56 6.21 -2.16
CA SER A 83 5.60 7.03 -2.76
C SER A 83 5.44 8.49 -2.37
N GLN A 84 6.57 9.17 -2.18
CA GLN A 84 6.56 10.61 -1.91
C GLN A 84 6.06 11.43 -3.11
N ALA A 85 6.32 10.94 -4.33
CA ALA A 85 5.90 11.62 -5.55
C ALA A 85 4.39 11.50 -5.82
N VAL A 86 3.76 10.39 -5.39
CA VAL A 86 2.33 10.14 -5.54
C VAL A 86 1.78 9.57 -4.22
N PRO A 87 1.57 10.41 -3.20
CA PRO A 87 1.13 9.97 -1.88
C PRO A 87 -0.27 9.35 -1.92
N CYS A 88 -0.53 8.43 -1.00
CA CYS A 88 -1.87 7.90 -0.78
C CYS A 88 -2.69 8.89 0.04
N THR A 89 -3.94 9.13 -0.36
CA THR A 89 -4.77 10.20 0.22
C THR A 89 -6.15 9.71 0.63
N ASN A 90 -6.75 10.35 1.63
CA ASN A 90 -8.06 10.01 2.19
C ASN A 90 -8.17 8.51 2.55
N ILE A 91 -7.14 7.98 3.19
CA ILE A 91 -7.18 6.63 3.76
C ILE A 91 -7.95 6.67 5.07
N VAL A 92 -8.91 5.77 5.26
CA VAL A 92 -9.69 5.67 6.49
C VAL A 92 -9.45 4.32 7.13
N LEU A 93 -8.98 4.33 8.37
CA LEU A 93 -8.94 3.16 9.24
C LEU A 93 -10.05 3.32 10.27
N ASP A 94 -11.05 2.45 10.24
CA ASP A 94 -12.21 2.52 11.12
C ASP A 94 -12.37 1.19 11.87
N THR A 95 -12.35 1.23 13.20
CA THR A 95 -12.63 0.03 14.02
C THR A 95 -11.75 -1.16 13.61
N ILE A 96 -10.44 -1.04 13.85
CA ILE A 96 -9.41 -2.02 13.50
C ILE A 96 -8.83 -2.61 14.79
N GLU A 97 -8.81 -3.93 14.90
CA GLU A 97 -8.36 -4.65 16.09
C GLU A 97 -7.45 -5.84 15.70
N LEU A 98 -6.17 -5.54 15.50
CA LEU A 98 -5.16 -6.51 15.11
C LEU A 98 -4.18 -6.78 16.26
N ALA A 99 -3.93 -8.07 16.53
CA ALA A 99 -2.99 -8.53 17.55
C ALA A 99 -1.87 -9.38 16.93
N SER A 100 -0.83 -9.70 17.71
CA SER A 100 0.16 -10.69 17.27
C SER A 100 -0.40 -12.11 17.43
N SER A 101 -0.12 -13.00 16.47
CA SER A 101 -0.35 -14.44 16.64
C SER A 101 0.62 -15.08 17.65
N THR A 102 1.72 -14.39 17.97
CA THR A 102 2.66 -14.82 19.01
C THR A 102 2.30 -14.21 20.36
N ARG A 103 2.06 -15.06 21.36
CA ARG A 103 1.73 -14.64 22.72
C ARG A 103 2.80 -13.69 23.29
N GLY A 104 2.36 -12.57 23.87
CA GLY A 104 3.23 -11.58 24.52
C GLY A 104 3.92 -10.61 23.56
N LYS A 105 3.70 -10.72 22.24
CA LYS A 105 4.20 -9.75 21.26
C LYS A 105 3.12 -8.76 20.87
N GLN A 106 3.56 -7.57 20.49
CA GLN A 106 2.72 -6.52 19.95
C GLN A 106 2.97 -6.37 18.45
N VAL A 107 1.98 -5.80 17.76
CA VAL A 107 2.06 -5.41 16.36
C VAL A 107 2.06 -3.89 16.26
N ASN A 108 2.60 -3.35 15.18
CA ASN A 108 2.72 -1.93 14.92
C ASN A 108 2.16 -1.58 13.53
N SER A 109 1.96 -0.28 13.33
CA SER A 109 1.65 0.31 12.03
C SER A 109 2.89 0.99 11.46
N SER A 110 3.10 0.88 10.15
CA SER A 110 4.14 1.59 9.39
C SER A 110 3.48 2.34 8.22
N CYS A 111 3.72 3.64 8.12
CA CYS A 111 3.11 4.50 7.12
C CYS A 111 4.18 5.40 6.48
N ASN A 112 4.26 5.41 5.16
CA ASN A 112 5.08 6.32 4.37
C ASN A 112 4.17 7.06 3.39
N ASN A 113 4.16 8.39 3.45
CA ASN A 113 3.38 9.26 2.55
C ASN A 113 1.89 8.85 2.41
N ALA A 114 1.31 8.33 3.49
CA ALA A 114 -0.08 7.90 3.55
C ALA A 114 -0.85 8.85 4.45
N TYR A 115 -1.83 9.52 3.86
CA TYR A 115 -2.60 10.58 4.51
C TYR A 115 -4.06 10.19 4.68
N GLY A 116 -4.61 10.50 5.84
CA GLY A 116 -5.94 10.07 6.18
C GLY A 116 -6.29 10.25 7.65
N ARG A 117 -7.22 9.44 8.14
CA ARG A 117 -7.68 9.49 9.53
C ARG A 117 -8.01 8.10 10.06
N ALA A 118 -7.88 7.97 11.38
CA ALA A 118 -8.39 6.84 12.14
C ALA A 118 -9.71 7.23 12.80
N VAL A 119 -10.68 6.32 12.81
CA VAL A 119 -12.00 6.50 13.41
C VAL A 119 -12.28 5.31 14.34
N GLY A 120 -12.87 5.56 15.51
CA GLY A 120 -13.15 4.51 16.49
C GLY A 120 -11.88 3.91 17.11
N VAL A 121 -11.94 2.63 17.48
CA VAL A 121 -10.82 1.88 18.04
C VAL A 121 -9.89 1.44 16.90
N VAL A 122 -8.61 1.82 16.94
CA VAL A 122 -7.62 1.39 15.95
C VAL A 122 -6.38 0.88 16.67
N ILE A 123 -6.23 -0.44 16.66
CA ILE A 123 -5.14 -1.20 17.25
C ILE A 123 -4.53 -2.09 16.15
N PRO A 124 -3.21 -1.98 15.87
CA PRO A 124 -2.25 -1.05 16.47
C PRO A 124 -2.53 0.41 16.14
N LYS A 125 -1.97 1.33 16.95
CA LYS A 125 -2.17 2.78 16.78
C LYS A 125 -1.87 3.19 15.34
N SER A 126 -2.76 3.99 14.75
CA SER A 126 -2.58 4.52 13.39
C SER A 126 -1.33 5.40 13.29
N CYS A 127 -0.66 5.30 12.13
CA CYS A 127 0.46 6.16 11.73
C CYS A 127 0.11 7.09 10.55
N LEU A 128 -1.18 7.18 10.18
CA LEU A 128 -1.63 8.03 9.09
C LEU A 128 -1.31 9.51 9.38
N LEU A 129 -0.78 10.20 8.36
CA LEU A 129 -0.55 11.64 8.41
C LEU A 129 -1.87 12.38 8.21
N GLN A 130 -2.06 13.50 8.91
CA GLN A 130 -3.24 14.34 8.69
C GLN A 130 -3.15 15.05 7.33
N GLN A 131 -4.28 15.17 6.63
CA GLN A 131 -4.39 16.00 5.44
C GLN A 131 -4.58 17.46 5.86
N SER A 132 -3.71 18.35 5.37
CA SER A 132 -3.86 19.81 5.50
C SER A 132 -4.96 20.33 4.58
#